data_AF-A0A3N2BB90-F1
#
_entry.id   AF-A0A3N2BB90-F1
#
_cell.length_a   1.000
_cell.length_b   1.000
_cell.length_c   1.000
_cell.angle_alpha   90.00
_cell.angle_beta   90.00
_cell.angle_gamma   90.00
#
_symmetry.space_group_name_H-M   'P 1'
#
loop_
_entity.id
_entity.type
_entity.pdbx_description
1 polymer ?
#
loop_
_entity_poly.entity_id
_entity_poly.type
_entity_poly.pdbx_seq_one_letter_code
_entity_poly.pdbx_strand_id
1 'polypeptide(L)'
;MQRSGCPINLSLEVIGDTWSLLVIRDVMFGNRRHFRELLTASEEGIASNILTDRLRRLQSAGLLSKAPDPRHRQRQIYSLTEASIQLVPVLAALGAWGAAHLPATPELSIRATILGAGGPSMWADFMDELRELHLGIARPEGAGSVMEQLEAAYQAALS
;
A
#
# COMPACT_ATOMS: atom_id res chain seq x y z
N MET A 1 3.60 13.70 -20.70
CA MET A 1 2.79 14.30 -21.77
C MET A 1 1.47 13.59 -21.71
N GLN A 2 0.44 14.26 -21.19
CA GLN A 2 -0.88 13.67 -21.00
C GLN A 2 -1.42 13.22 -22.35
N ARG A 3 -1.63 11.91 -22.48
CA ARG A 3 -2.10 11.32 -23.75
C ARG A 3 -3.59 11.63 -23.99
N SER A 4 -4.35 11.80 -22.92
CA SER A 4 -5.76 12.20 -22.94
C SER A 4 -6.20 12.77 -21.58
N GLY A 5 -7.37 13.42 -21.54
CA GLY A 5 -8.04 13.81 -20.29
C GLY A 5 -8.84 12.68 -19.61
N CYS A 6 -8.71 11.43 -20.07
CA CYS A 6 -9.41 10.28 -19.50
C CYS A 6 -8.88 9.97 -18.09
N PRO A 7 -9.73 9.91 -17.04
CA PRO A 7 -9.28 9.65 -15.67
C PRO A 7 -8.48 8.36 -15.51
N ILE A 8 -8.85 7.30 -16.23
CA ILE A 8 -8.10 6.03 -16.23
C ILE A 8 -6.69 6.23 -16.77
N ASN A 9 -6.55 6.95 -17.88
CA ASN A 9 -5.24 7.23 -18.46
C ASN A 9 -4.39 8.09 -17.51
N LEU A 10 -4.99 9.10 -16.87
CA LEU A 10 -4.32 9.93 -15.88
C LEU A 10 -3.85 9.11 -14.67
N SER A 11 -4.67 8.18 -14.16
CA SER A 11 -4.25 7.25 -13.12
C SER A 11 -3.09 6.38 -13.59
N LEU A 12 -3.14 5.82 -14.81
CA LEU A 12 -2.05 5.00 -15.35
C LEU A 12 -0.74 5.77 -15.52
N GLU A 13 -0.79 7.07 -15.81
CA GLU A 13 0.41 7.91 -15.87
C GLU A 13 1.07 8.11 -14.49
N VAL A 14 0.31 7.98 -13.41
CA VAL A 14 0.80 8.18 -12.02
C VAL A 14 1.16 6.86 -11.33
N ILE A 15 0.29 5.85 -11.43
CA ILE A 15 0.40 4.58 -10.68
C ILE A 15 0.50 3.34 -11.57
N GLY A 16 0.45 3.49 -12.89
CA GLY A 16 0.42 2.37 -13.84
C GLY A 16 1.78 1.76 -14.19
N ASP A 17 2.87 2.21 -13.57
CA ASP A 17 4.17 1.55 -13.70
C ASP A 17 4.31 0.38 -12.73
N THR A 18 5.20 -0.56 -13.06
CA THR A 18 5.42 -1.82 -12.34
C THR A 18 5.61 -1.66 -10.84
N TRP A 19 6.23 -0.58 -10.38
CA TRP A 19 6.69 -0.45 -8.99
C TRP A 19 5.82 0.43 -8.12
N SER A 20 5.05 1.37 -8.70
CA SER A 20 4.33 2.36 -7.89
C SER A 20 3.32 1.72 -6.94
N LEU A 21 2.49 0.80 -7.43
CA LEU A 21 1.53 0.09 -6.58
C LEU A 21 2.18 -0.93 -5.65
N LEU A 22 3.33 -1.50 -6.00
CA LEU A 22 4.08 -2.40 -5.10
C LEU A 22 4.66 -1.64 -3.91
N VAL A 23 5.24 -0.46 -4.15
CA VAL A 23 5.75 0.40 -3.06
C VAL A 23 4.60 0.87 -2.18
N ILE A 24 3.46 1.31 -2.76
CA ILE A 24 2.28 1.70 -1.97
C ILE A 24 1.75 0.52 -1.15
N ARG A 25 1.65 -0.68 -1.75
CA ARG A 25 1.26 -1.92 -1.06
C ARG A 25 2.17 -2.19 0.14
N ASP A 26 3.48 -2.09 -0.05
CA ASP A 26 4.45 -2.38 1.01
C ASP A 26 4.36 -1.40 2.19
N VAL A 27 4.11 -0.11 1.91
CA VAL A 27 3.84 0.89 2.95
C VAL A 27 2.49 0.61 3.64
N MET A 28 1.45 0.27 2.85
CA MET A 28 0.07 0.11 3.29
C MET A 28 -0.14 -1.12 4.17
N PHE A 29 0.33 -2.29 3.74
CA PHE A 29 0.09 -3.55 4.45
C PHE A 29 1.23 -3.93 5.39
N GLY A 30 2.47 -3.56 5.04
CA GLY A 30 3.66 -3.91 5.83
C GLY A 30 4.11 -2.81 6.78
N ASN A 31 3.45 -1.63 6.77
CA ASN A 31 3.90 -0.43 7.48
C ASN A 31 5.39 -0.12 7.24
N ARG A 32 5.91 -0.48 6.05
CA ARG A 32 7.33 -0.32 5.69
C ARG A 32 7.60 1.14 5.34
N ARG A 33 7.94 1.94 6.34
CA ARG A 33 8.03 3.40 6.19
C ARG A 33 9.45 3.92 6.05
N HIS A 34 10.45 3.06 6.20
CA HIS A 34 11.85 3.41 5.99
C HIS A 34 12.40 2.83 4.69
N PHE A 35 13.31 3.57 4.05
CA PHE A 35 13.93 3.17 2.78
C PHE A 35 14.57 1.77 2.86
N ARG A 36 15.28 1.48 3.96
CA ARG A 36 15.93 0.17 4.13
C ARG A 36 14.91 -0.97 4.16
N GLU A 37 13.78 -0.79 4.84
CA GLU A 37 12.74 -1.83 4.94
C GLU A 37 12.07 -2.06 3.58
N LEU A 38 11.75 -0.98 2.87
CA LEU A 38 11.21 -1.05 1.51
C LEU A 38 12.18 -1.72 0.53
N LEU A 39 13.49 -1.56 0.73
CA LEU A 39 14.51 -2.18 -0.10
C LEU A 39 14.73 -3.66 0.24
N THR A 40 14.84 -4.00 1.52
CA THR A 40 15.33 -5.33 1.94
C THR A 40 14.23 -6.36 2.13
N ALA A 41 12.98 -5.93 2.24
CA ALA A 41 11.88 -6.82 2.56
C ALA A 41 10.69 -6.68 1.58
N SER A 42 10.96 -6.11 0.40
CA SER A 42 10.09 -6.25 -0.77
C SER A 42 10.29 -7.65 -1.37
N GLU A 43 9.20 -8.37 -1.61
CA GLU A 43 9.22 -9.72 -2.19
C GLU A 43 9.75 -9.72 -3.63
N GLU A 44 9.52 -8.63 -4.38
CA GLU A 44 9.90 -8.51 -5.79
C GLU A 44 11.34 -8.03 -6.03
N GLY A 45 12.09 -7.73 -4.95
CA GLY A 45 13.51 -7.38 -5.05
C GLY A 45 13.79 -6.10 -5.83
N ILE A 46 13.10 -5.00 -5.50
CA ILE A 46 13.31 -3.70 -6.15
C ILE A 46 14.76 -3.21 -6.01
N ALA A 47 15.37 -2.78 -7.12
CA ALA A 47 16.71 -2.19 -7.08
C ALA A 47 16.71 -0.80 -6.40
N SER A 48 17.78 -0.46 -5.69
CA SER A 48 17.86 0.76 -4.85
C SER A 48 17.70 2.07 -5.63
N ASN A 49 18.25 2.15 -6.84
CA ASN A 49 18.11 3.30 -7.73
C ASN A 49 16.66 3.45 -8.23
N ILE A 50 16.00 2.33 -8.56
CA ILE A 50 14.59 2.31 -8.97
C ILE A 50 13.70 2.72 -7.81
N LEU A 51 13.90 2.16 -6.61
CA LEU A 51 13.16 2.54 -5.40
C LEU A 51 13.30 4.04 -5.12
N THR A 52 14.51 4.58 -5.23
CA THR A 52 14.78 6.02 -5.03
C THR A 52 13.99 6.89 -6.02
N ASP A 53 14.02 6.54 -7.31
CA ASP A 53 13.26 7.24 -8.35
C ASP A 53 11.75 7.14 -8.09
N ARG A 54 11.24 5.95 -7.73
CA ARG A 54 9.82 5.73 -7.46
C ARG A 54 9.32 6.47 -6.25
N LEU A 55 10.05 6.44 -5.14
CA LEU A 55 9.71 7.25 -3.97
C LEU A 55 9.65 8.73 -4.33
N ARG A 56 10.58 9.25 -5.13
CA ARG A 56 10.55 10.65 -5.60
C ARG A 56 9.30 10.93 -6.43
N ARG A 57 8.95 10.06 -7.38
CA ARG A 57 7.75 10.24 -8.23
C ARG A 57 6.46 10.21 -7.42
N LEU A 58 6.31 9.26 -6.50
CA LEU A 58 5.15 9.15 -5.63
C LEU A 58 5.02 10.38 -4.71
N GLN A 59 6.12 10.94 -4.22
CA GLN A 59 6.11 12.21 -3.50
C GLN A 59 5.69 13.37 -4.39
N SER A 60 6.27 13.50 -5.59
CA SER A 60 5.91 14.56 -6.54
C SER A 60 4.45 14.50 -6.97
N ALA A 61 3.87 13.29 -7.01
CA ALA A 61 2.46 13.06 -7.31
C ALA A 61 1.53 13.27 -6.10
N GLY A 62 2.07 13.59 -4.91
CA GLY A 62 1.29 13.77 -3.70
C GLY A 62 0.71 12.47 -3.12
N LEU A 63 1.26 11.31 -3.50
CA LEU A 63 0.85 9.99 -2.99
C LEU A 63 1.64 9.54 -1.77
N LEU A 64 2.83 10.09 -1.55
CA LEU A 64 3.62 9.87 -0.34
C LEU A 64 4.10 11.20 0.23
N SER A 65 4.13 11.30 1.56
CA SER A 65 4.86 12.33 2.28
C SER A 65 6.20 11.79 2.78
N LYS A 66 7.13 12.69 3.09
CA LYS A 66 8.43 12.36 3.65
C LYS A 66 8.76 13.32 4.80
N ALA A 67 9.07 12.77 5.97
CA ALA A 67 9.45 13.55 7.14
C ALA A 67 10.68 12.93 7.83
N PRO A 68 11.48 13.72 8.57
CA PRO A 68 12.53 13.18 9.43
C PRO A 68 11.93 12.25 10.50
N ASP A 69 12.63 11.16 10.82
CA ASP A 69 12.26 10.31 11.95
C ASP A 69 12.57 11.04 13.27
N PRO A 70 11.58 11.31 14.15
CA PRO A 70 11.80 11.96 15.44
C PRO A 70 12.80 11.19 16.34
N ARG A 71 12.87 9.87 16.18
CA ARG A 71 13.76 9.00 16.97
C ARG A 71 15.17 8.92 16.38
N HIS A 72 15.33 9.21 15.09
CA HIS A 72 16.61 9.06 14.40
C HIS A 72 16.75 10.07 13.26
N ARG A 73 17.28 11.27 13.54
CA ARG A 73 17.29 12.43 12.59
C ARG A 73 17.84 12.14 11.18
N GLN A 74 18.76 11.19 11.03
CA GLN A 74 19.30 10.80 9.72
C GLN A 74 18.34 9.92 8.89
N ARG A 75 17.33 9.31 9.52
CA ARG A 75 16.32 8.49 8.86
C ARG A 75 15.15 9.36 8.45
N GLN A 76 14.46 8.87 7.43
CA GLN A 76 13.29 9.48 6.87
C GLN A 76 12.14 8.47 6.96
N ILE A 77 10.95 8.97 7.23
CA ILE A 77 9.70 8.22 7.27
C ILE A 77 8.90 8.63 6.05
N TYR A 78 8.57 7.66 5.21
CA TYR A 78 7.59 7.79 4.15
C TYR A 78 6.21 7.47 4.72
N SER A 79 5.20 8.24 4.37
CA SER A 79 3.82 8.01 4.83
C SER A 79 2.86 8.13 3.67
N LEU A 80 1.79 7.33 3.70
CA LEU A 80 0.68 7.50 2.78
C LEU A 80 0.04 8.88 2.98
N THR A 81 -0.45 9.45 1.88
CA THR A 81 -1.34 10.60 1.91
C THR A 81 -2.77 10.10 1.79
N GLU A 82 -3.76 10.98 2.03
CA GLU A 82 -5.17 10.61 1.82
C GLU A 82 -5.42 10.05 0.42
N ALA A 83 -4.77 10.60 -0.61
CA ALA A 83 -4.91 10.13 -1.98
C ALA A 83 -4.43 8.68 -2.20
N SER A 84 -3.36 8.24 -1.53
CA SER A 84 -2.90 6.84 -1.62
C SER A 84 -3.64 5.90 -0.68
N ILE A 85 -4.18 6.39 0.45
CA ILE A 85 -5.10 5.62 1.30
C ILE A 85 -6.37 5.25 0.52
N GLN A 86 -6.89 6.18 -0.29
CA GLN A 86 -8.06 5.94 -1.15
C GLN A 86 -7.81 4.92 -2.27
N LEU A 87 -6.58 4.40 -2.44
CA LEU A 87 -6.28 3.30 -3.36
C LEU A 87 -6.58 1.92 -2.75
N VAL A 88 -7.01 1.81 -1.48
CA VAL A 88 -7.39 0.53 -0.86
C VAL A 88 -8.35 -0.29 -1.74
N PRO A 89 -9.47 0.26 -2.26
CA PRO A 89 -10.37 -0.49 -3.14
C PRO A 89 -9.72 -0.93 -4.45
N VAL A 90 -8.79 -0.14 -4.98
CA VAL A 90 -8.05 -0.46 -6.22
C VAL A 90 -7.12 -1.63 -5.99
N LEU A 91 -6.35 -1.62 -4.89
CA LEU A 91 -5.46 -2.72 -4.51
C LEU A 91 -6.25 -3.99 -4.16
N ALA A 92 -7.40 -3.85 -3.50
CA ALA A 92 -8.29 -4.97 -3.21
C ALA A 92 -8.79 -5.65 -4.48
N ALA A 93 -9.32 -4.87 -5.43
CA ALA A 93 -9.83 -5.39 -6.70
C ALA A 93 -8.71 -5.99 -7.56
N LEU A 94 -7.55 -5.32 -7.64
CA LEU A 94 -6.39 -5.80 -8.39
C LEU A 94 -5.86 -7.12 -7.81
N GLY A 95 -5.75 -7.20 -6.48
CA GLY A 95 -5.31 -8.40 -5.78
C GLY A 95 -6.27 -9.57 -5.96
N ALA A 96 -7.58 -9.33 -5.80
CA ALA A 96 -8.60 -10.36 -5.99
C ALA A 96 -8.63 -10.90 -7.43
N TRP A 97 -8.51 -10.00 -8.43
CA TRP A 97 -8.38 -10.39 -9.82
C TRP A 97 -7.11 -11.23 -10.06
N GLY A 98 -5.98 -10.81 -9.50
CA GLY A 98 -4.71 -11.55 -9.59
C GLY A 98 -4.82 -12.96 -8.98
N ALA A 99 -5.43 -13.09 -7.80
CA ALA A 99 -5.64 -14.37 -7.14
C ALA A 99 -6.55 -15.32 -7.95
N ALA A 100 -7.52 -14.78 -8.70
CA ALA A 100 -8.46 -15.58 -9.50
C ALA A 100 -7.91 -16.01 -10.86
N HIS A 101 -6.97 -15.26 -11.44
CA HIS A 101 -6.58 -15.41 -12.86
C HIS A 101 -5.10 -15.68 -13.11
N LEU A 102 -4.24 -15.53 -12.12
CA LEU A 102 -2.79 -15.71 -12.24
C LEU A 102 -2.31 -16.84 -11.31
N PRO A 103 -1.10 -17.40 -11.54
CA PRO A 103 -0.55 -18.46 -10.69
C PRO A 103 -0.01 -17.88 -9.36
N ALA A 104 -0.89 -17.27 -8.58
CA ALA A 104 -0.57 -16.72 -7.26
C ALA A 104 -0.50 -17.86 -6.23
N THR A 105 0.43 -17.76 -5.27
CA THR A 105 0.53 -18.77 -4.20
C THR A 105 -0.57 -18.53 -3.15
N PRO A 106 -1.02 -19.56 -2.42
CA PRO A 106 -2.05 -19.41 -1.40
C PRO A 106 -1.71 -18.34 -0.35
N GLU A 107 -0.45 -18.31 0.08
CA GLU A 107 0.04 -17.44 1.15
C GLU A 107 0.04 -15.97 0.69
N LEU A 108 0.41 -15.69 -0.56
CA LEU A 108 0.37 -14.33 -1.11
C LEU A 108 -1.04 -13.90 -1.55
N SER A 109 -1.95 -14.84 -1.75
CA SER A 109 -3.33 -14.59 -2.19
C SER A 109 -4.30 -14.31 -1.03
N ILE A 110 -4.02 -14.81 0.17
CA ILE A 110 -5.01 -14.80 1.26
C ILE A 110 -5.45 -13.39 1.67
N ARG A 111 -4.50 -12.45 1.78
CA ARG A 111 -4.82 -11.05 2.12
C ARG A 111 -5.68 -10.39 1.04
N ALA A 112 -5.30 -10.61 -0.22
CA ALA A 112 -6.02 -10.06 -1.37
C ALA A 112 -7.45 -10.62 -1.48
N THR A 113 -7.62 -11.91 -1.14
CA THR A 113 -8.92 -12.59 -1.15
C THR A 113 -9.83 -12.06 -0.05
N ILE A 114 -9.32 -11.97 1.19
CA ILE A 114 -10.07 -11.43 2.33
C ILE A 114 -10.46 -9.97 2.07
N LEU A 115 -9.49 -9.14 1.68
CA LEU A 115 -9.74 -7.73 1.43
C LEU A 115 -10.73 -7.54 0.25
N GLY A 116 -10.58 -8.31 -0.83
CA GLY A 116 -11.51 -8.28 -1.96
C GLY A 116 -12.94 -8.68 -1.56
N ALA A 117 -13.10 -9.72 -0.73
CA ALA A 117 -14.39 -10.21 -0.27
C ALA A 117 -15.03 -9.33 0.83
N GLY A 118 -14.21 -8.65 1.64
CA GLY A 118 -14.68 -7.80 2.75
C GLY A 118 -15.45 -6.56 2.31
N GLY A 119 -15.25 -6.12 1.06
CA GLY A 119 -16.04 -5.07 0.42
C GLY A 119 -15.96 -3.70 1.09
N PRO A 120 -16.91 -2.79 0.78
CA PRO A 120 -16.82 -1.38 1.15
C PRO A 120 -16.68 -1.11 2.66
N SER A 121 -17.29 -1.93 3.52
CA SER A 121 -17.20 -1.76 4.97
C SER A 121 -15.78 -2.02 5.47
N MET A 122 -15.20 -3.18 5.12
CA MET A 122 -13.83 -3.51 5.51
C MET A 122 -12.82 -2.52 4.91
N TRP A 123 -13.06 -2.04 3.68
CA TRP A 123 -12.20 -1.02 3.07
C TRP A 123 -12.25 0.30 3.83
N ALA A 124 -13.42 0.72 4.31
CA ALA A 124 -13.57 1.92 5.12
C ALA A 124 -12.80 1.79 6.44
N ASP A 125 -12.99 0.68 7.16
CA ASP A 125 -12.28 0.39 8.41
C ASP A 125 -10.76 0.39 8.20
N PHE A 126 -10.29 -0.23 7.12
CA PHE A 126 -8.88 -0.26 6.79
C PHE A 126 -8.33 1.13 6.40
N MET A 127 -9.09 1.93 5.66
CA MET A 127 -8.69 3.30 5.37
C MET A 127 -8.59 4.15 6.63
N ASP A 128 -9.48 3.95 7.61
CA ASP A 128 -9.41 4.65 8.90
C ASP A 128 -8.17 4.23 9.71
N GLU A 129 -7.79 2.96 9.69
CA GLU A 129 -6.50 2.48 10.24
C GLU A 129 -5.29 3.17 9.61
N LEU A 130 -5.29 3.28 8.28
CA LEU A 130 -4.21 3.94 7.56
C LEU A 130 -4.16 5.44 7.87
N ARG A 131 -5.31 6.10 8.03
CA ARG A 131 -5.38 7.52 8.41
C ARG A 131 -4.83 7.75 9.81
N GLU A 132 -5.13 6.87 10.76
CA GLU A 132 -4.53 6.92 12.11
C GLU A 132 -3.02 6.77 12.04
N LEU A 133 -2.54 5.76 11.32
CA LEU A 133 -1.12 5.42 11.24
C LEU A 133 -0.27 6.46 10.47
N HIS A 134 -0.80 7.00 9.38
CA HIS A 134 -0.05 7.86 8.46
C HIS A 134 -0.34 9.35 8.62
N LEU A 135 -1.55 9.71 9.06
CA LEU A 135 -2.01 11.10 9.17
C LEU A 135 -2.30 11.52 10.62
N GLY A 136 -2.32 10.60 11.59
CA GLY A 136 -2.63 10.89 12.99
C GLY A 136 -4.10 11.19 13.25
N ILE A 137 -5.00 10.76 12.35
CA ILE A 137 -6.45 10.95 12.49
C ILE A 137 -7.01 9.74 13.23
N ALA A 138 -7.56 9.97 14.44
CA ALA A 138 -8.07 8.88 15.28
C ALA A 138 -9.19 8.08 14.59
N ARG A 139 -9.17 6.76 14.79
CA ARG A 139 -10.25 5.87 14.35
C ARG A 139 -11.51 5.99 15.20
N PRO A 140 -12.67 5.55 14.67
CA PRO A 140 -13.86 5.31 15.49
C PRO A 140 -13.57 4.33 16.64
N GLU A 141 -14.10 4.62 17.83
CA GLU A 141 -13.96 3.72 18.98
C GLU A 141 -14.59 2.35 18.71
N GLY A 142 -13.88 1.28 19.11
CA GLY A 142 -14.36 -0.09 18.96
C GLY A 142 -14.22 -0.70 17.57
N ALA A 143 -13.64 0.02 16.59
CA ALA A 143 -13.29 -0.56 15.30
C ALA A 143 -12.23 -1.66 15.46
N GLY A 144 -12.46 -2.82 14.84
CA GLY A 144 -11.46 -3.89 14.76
C GLY A 144 -10.24 -3.46 13.95
N SER A 145 -9.17 -4.27 13.94
CA SER A 145 -8.03 -4.06 13.05
C SER A 145 -8.08 -5.01 11.86
N VAL A 146 -8.32 -4.44 10.67
CA VAL A 146 -8.17 -5.10 9.38
C VAL A 146 -6.70 -5.50 9.17
N MET A 147 -5.72 -4.68 9.56
CA MET A 147 -4.31 -5.08 9.46
C MET A 147 -4.00 -6.35 10.27
N GLU A 148 -4.44 -6.41 11.52
CA GLU A 148 -4.24 -7.60 12.38
C GLU A 148 -4.95 -8.82 11.81
N GLN A 149 -6.18 -8.65 11.30
CA GLN A 149 -6.93 -9.73 10.64
C GLN A 149 -6.21 -10.27 9.40
N LEU A 150 -5.69 -9.39 8.54
CA LEU A 150 -4.95 -9.76 7.34
C LEU A 150 -3.59 -10.41 7.68
N GLU A 151 -2.92 -9.96 8.74
CA GLU A 151 -1.68 -10.58 9.22
C GLU A 151 -1.94 -11.98 9.76
N ALA A 152 -2.95 -12.16 10.61
CA ALA A 152 -3.31 -13.45 11.16
C ALA A 152 -3.65 -14.47 10.06
N ALA A 153 -4.37 -14.04 9.02
CA ALA A 153 -4.69 -14.89 7.88
C ALA A 153 -3.45 -15.27 7.06
N TYR A 154 -2.50 -14.34 6.89
CA TYR A 154 -1.23 -14.63 6.22
C TYR A 154 -0.40 -15.66 6.99
N GLN A 155 -0.28 -15.50 8.30
CA GLN A 155 0.47 -16.45 9.14
C GLN A 155 -0.19 -17.84 9.15
N ALA A 156 -1.52 -17.92 9.17
CA ALA A 156 -2.24 -19.19 9.09
C ALA A 156 -2.11 -19.90 7.73
N ALA A 157 -1.82 -19.16 6.65
CA ALA A 157 -1.57 -19.76 5.34
C ALA A 157 -0.15 -20.33 5.20
N LEU A 158 0.80 -19.84 6.01
CA LEU A 158 2.20 -20.32 6.01
C LEU A 158 2.40 -21.63 6.80
N SER A 159 1.42 -22.04 7.61
CA SER A 159 1.45 -23.24 8.47
C SER A 159 0.85 -24.47 7.80
#